data_AF-A0A970QHI1-F1
#
_entry.id   AF-A0A970QHI1-F1
#
_cell.length_a   1.000
_cell.length_b   1.000
_cell.length_c   1.000
_cell.angle_alpha   90.00
_cell.angle_beta   90.00
_cell.angle_gamma   90.00
#
_symmetry.space_group_name_H-M   'P 1'
#
loop_
_entity.id
_entity.type
_entity.pdbx_description
1 polymer ?
#
loop_
_entity_poly.entity_id
_entity_poly.type
_entity_poly.pdbx_seq_one_letter_code
_entity_poly.pdbx_strand_id
1 'polypeptide(L)'
;MKAFYKDSLTRAAALLYLLCLTAAVLLSAKNAYAYSGGVGTKEDPYQIACLADWLCLVEAVDTELQHFLLTANVDCGGSAMRPVGDEQPFQGILNGGDYSLSGAEIVGDNDSPVGLFRIVGAGALIKNLRVTDVTVRGKINVGGLAGINQGTLRNCRVQGAVEGSMYGSHVGGLVGYNDGGVLAGCHSEGTLTGAAYCQKIGGLAGYNSGTITECSAQVDVIGFVSTVDVGGLVGVNDGGAIKFSCASGSVTGGWGMGGLVGTQTLGTILACYATTSAKGMFNNVGGLVGLNRDKIIASYSTGLVIGLHHVGGLVGQNLQGLVHFCFWDKERSGRDESAGGRALLSQQMSKTLYFKNKGWETYPWFLVDGEMPRLAWEK
;
A
#
# COMPACT_ATOMS: atom_id res chain seq x y z
N MET A 1 37.91 67.52 -8.44
CA MET A 1 38.12 66.24 -7.73
C MET A 1 36.94 65.84 -6.83
N LYS A 2 36.44 66.69 -5.91
CA LYS A 2 35.31 66.34 -5.02
C LYS A 2 33.96 66.06 -5.72
N ALA A 3 33.66 66.73 -6.84
CA ALA A 3 32.40 66.51 -7.57
C ALA A 3 32.36 65.15 -8.30
N PHE A 4 33.50 64.69 -8.83
CA PHE A 4 33.62 63.41 -9.52
C PHE A 4 33.44 62.21 -8.57
N TYR A 5 33.87 62.35 -7.32
CA TYR A 5 33.79 61.31 -6.29
C TYR A 5 32.36 61.12 -5.75
N LYS A 6 31.55 62.19 -5.74
CA LYS A 6 30.17 62.13 -5.27
C LYS A 6 29.25 61.41 -6.26
N ASP A 7 29.50 61.60 -7.56
CA ASP A 7 28.73 60.97 -8.65
C ASP A 7 29.08 59.48 -8.83
N SER A 8 30.31 59.07 -8.52
CA SER A 8 30.70 57.64 -8.53
C SER A 8 30.10 56.86 -7.36
N LEU A 9 30.02 57.48 -6.16
CA LEU A 9 29.41 56.89 -4.97
C LEU A 9 27.90 56.70 -5.11
N THR A 10 27.18 57.66 -5.71
CA THR A 10 25.74 57.53 -5.98
C THR A 10 25.43 56.46 -7.03
N ARG A 11 26.26 56.34 -8.07
CA ARG A 11 26.12 55.26 -9.07
C ARG A 11 26.42 53.88 -8.49
N ALA A 12 27.42 53.76 -7.62
CA ALA A 12 27.75 52.50 -6.94
C ALA A 12 26.65 52.07 -5.97
N ALA A 13 26.06 53.00 -5.20
CA ALA A 13 24.93 52.72 -4.31
C ALA A 13 23.66 52.34 -5.07
N ALA A 14 23.39 52.98 -6.21
CA ALA A 14 22.27 52.62 -7.09
C ALA A 14 22.48 51.23 -7.70
N LEU A 15 23.71 50.87 -8.11
CA LEU A 15 24.03 49.54 -8.61
C LEU A 15 23.89 48.46 -7.54
N LEU A 16 24.34 48.73 -6.30
CA LEU A 16 24.17 47.80 -5.17
C LEU A 16 22.70 47.60 -4.81
N TYR A 17 21.91 48.68 -4.81
CA TYR A 17 20.47 48.61 -4.56
C TYR A 17 19.75 47.84 -5.66
N LEU A 18 20.13 48.05 -6.93
CA LEU A 18 19.60 47.29 -8.06
C LEU A 18 19.99 45.81 -8.00
N LEU A 19 21.24 45.50 -7.61
CA LEU A 19 21.72 44.13 -7.40
C LEU A 19 21.04 43.43 -6.21
N CYS A 20 20.72 44.16 -5.13
CA CYS A 20 19.94 43.63 -4.01
C CYS A 20 18.47 43.42 -4.38
N LEU A 21 17.88 44.30 -5.21
CA LEU A 21 16.53 44.13 -5.75
C LEU A 21 16.46 42.97 -6.74
N THR A 22 17.44 42.82 -7.65
CA THR A 22 17.47 41.68 -8.56
C THR A 22 17.78 40.38 -7.83
N ALA A 23 18.63 40.38 -6.80
CA ALA A 23 18.86 39.21 -5.95
C ALA A 23 17.61 38.86 -5.10
N ALA A 24 16.85 39.84 -4.62
CA ALA A 24 15.59 39.60 -3.92
C ALA A 24 14.47 39.10 -4.86
N VAL A 25 14.43 39.59 -6.11
CA VAL A 25 13.51 39.11 -7.15
C VAL A 25 13.93 37.73 -7.70
N LEU A 26 15.23 37.43 -7.74
CA LEU A 26 15.76 36.11 -8.09
C LEU A 26 15.61 35.10 -6.94
N LEU A 27 15.65 35.53 -5.67
CA LEU A 27 15.29 34.69 -4.51
C LEU A 27 13.77 34.47 -4.41
N SER A 28 12.94 35.38 -4.93
CA SER A 28 11.48 35.21 -5.00
C SER A 28 11.00 34.50 -6.28
N ALA A 29 11.91 34.14 -7.18
CA ALA A 29 11.62 33.32 -8.35
C ALA A 29 11.95 31.83 -8.08
N LYS A 30 11.58 31.32 -6.89
CA LYS A 30 11.13 29.92 -6.81
C LYS A 30 9.92 29.85 -7.75
N ASN A 31 9.95 28.98 -8.76
CA ASN A 31 8.81 28.76 -9.66
C ASN A 31 7.52 28.78 -8.84
N ALA A 32 6.71 29.83 -8.99
CA ALA A 32 5.41 29.89 -8.35
C ALA A 32 4.56 28.86 -9.09
N TYR A 33 4.59 27.62 -8.61
CA TYR A 33 3.68 26.57 -9.04
C TYR A 33 2.27 27.14 -8.92
N ALA A 34 1.60 27.32 -10.06
CA ALA A 34 0.33 28.01 -10.13
C ALA A 34 -0.79 27.02 -9.83
N TYR A 35 -0.90 26.63 -8.57
CA TYR A 35 -2.04 25.87 -8.07
C TYR A 35 -3.33 26.70 -8.17
N SER A 36 -4.47 26.03 -8.26
CA SER A 36 -5.80 26.65 -8.28
C SER A 36 -6.11 27.49 -7.02
N GLY A 37 -5.30 27.40 -5.97
CA GLY A 37 -5.37 28.24 -4.78
C GLY A 37 -4.39 27.82 -3.69
N GLY A 38 -4.35 28.61 -2.62
CA GLY A 38 -3.56 28.35 -1.42
C GLY A 38 -2.08 28.69 -1.51
N VAL A 39 -1.39 28.63 -0.37
CA VAL A 39 0.02 28.99 -0.23
C VAL A 39 0.87 27.86 0.38
N GLY A 40 0.34 26.64 0.45
CA GLY A 40 1.06 25.45 0.91
C GLY A 40 1.21 25.32 2.42
N THR A 41 0.51 26.15 3.20
CA THR A 41 0.50 26.09 4.66
C THR A 41 -0.62 25.19 5.17
N LYS A 42 -0.58 24.83 6.45
CA LYS A 42 -1.64 24.02 7.06
C LYS A 42 -3.01 24.70 7.01
N GLU A 43 -3.05 26.00 7.24
CA GLU A 43 -4.27 26.81 7.26
C GLU A 43 -4.77 27.16 5.86
N ASP A 44 -3.87 27.21 4.88
CA ASP A 44 -4.16 27.51 3.48
C ASP A 44 -3.34 26.61 2.54
N PRO A 45 -3.74 25.32 2.40
CA PRO A 45 -3.03 24.32 1.62
C PRO A 45 -3.12 24.61 0.13
N TYR A 46 -2.11 24.22 -0.64
CA TYR A 46 -2.20 24.26 -2.10
C TYR A 46 -3.39 23.43 -2.58
N GLN A 47 -4.24 24.04 -3.40
CA GLN A 47 -5.47 23.42 -3.90
C GLN A 47 -5.21 22.73 -5.23
N ILE A 48 -5.55 21.45 -5.30
CA ILE A 48 -5.45 20.61 -6.49
C ILE A 48 -6.86 20.38 -7.02
N ALA A 49 -7.24 21.15 -8.05
CA ALA A 49 -8.57 21.09 -8.67
C ALA A 49 -8.54 20.46 -10.06
N CYS A 50 -7.36 20.35 -10.69
CA CYS A 50 -7.22 19.83 -12.05
C CYS A 50 -5.87 19.14 -12.29
N LEU A 51 -5.72 18.55 -13.49
CA LEU A 51 -4.48 17.88 -13.88
C LEU A 51 -3.26 18.82 -13.85
N ALA A 52 -3.43 20.10 -14.22
CA ALA A 52 -2.33 21.06 -14.20
C ALA A 52 -1.80 21.30 -12.77
N ASP A 53 -2.69 21.35 -11.77
CA ASP A 53 -2.30 21.44 -10.37
C ASP A 53 -1.56 20.19 -9.90
N TRP A 54 -2.02 19.02 -10.33
CA TRP A 54 -1.34 17.76 -10.00
C TRP A 54 0.06 17.71 -10.61
N LEU A 55 0.21 18.14 -11.87
CA LEU A 55 1.52 18.20 -12.53
C LEU A 55 2.46 19.20 -11.85
N CYS A 56 1.93 20.28 -11.25
CA CYS A 56 2.74 21.16 -10.41
C CYS A 56 3.34 20.41 -9.21
N LEU A 57 2.57 19.52 -8.56
CA LEU A 57 3.08 18.67 -7.48
C LEU A 57 4.13 17.66 -7.97
N VAL A 58 3.96 17.09 -9.16
CA VAL A 58 4.95 16.16 -9.75
C VAL A 58 6.31 16.84 -9.95
N GLU A 59 6.31 18.10 -10.39
CA GLU A 59 7.52 18.89 -10.64
C GLU A 59 8.08 19.57 -9.37
N ALA A 60 7.38 19.49 -8.23
CA ALA A 60 7.79 20.13 -6.99
C ALA A 60 8.81 19.27 -6.21
N VAL A 61 9.91 19.90 -5.79
CA VAL A 61 10.84 19.32 -4.81
C VAL A 61 10.37 19.71 -3.41
N ASP A 62 9.44 18.94 -2.84
CA ASP A 62 8.91 19.23 -1.50
C ASP A 62 9.91 18.86 -0.39
N THR A 63 10.72 19.85 -0.03
CA THR A 63 11.69 19.77 1.09
C THR A 63 11.19 20.48 2.34
N GLU A 64 10.00 21.08 2.33
CA GLU A 64 9.51 21.98 3.38
C GLU A 64 8.23 21.48 4.09
N LEU A 65 7.82 20.22 3.89
CA LEU A 65 6.59 19.62 4.48
C LEU A 65 5.32 20.39 4.09
N GLN A 66 5.16 20.70 2.80
CA GLN A 66 4.03 21.49 2.33
C GLN A 66 2.68 20.75 2.46
N HIS A 67 1.59 21.53 2.53
CA HIS A 67 0.23 21.01 2.62
C HIS A 67 -0.52 21.15 1.30
N PHE A 68 -1.17 20.05 0.88
CA PHE A 68 -1.93 19.94 -0.35
C PHE A 68 -3.34 19.40 -0.06
N LEU A 69 -4.33 19.91 -0.79
CA LEU A 69 -5.73 19.51 -0.69
C LEU A 69 -6.33 19.35 -2.07
N LEU A 70 -6.87 18.17 -2.38
CA LEU A 70 -7.75 18.04 -3.54
C LEU A 70 -9.07 18.77 -3.25
N THR A 71 -9.49 19.60 -4.20
CA THR A 71 -10.75 20.36 -4.14
C THR A 71 -11.75 19.94 -5.22
N ALA A 72 -11.33 19.06 -6.14
CA ALA A 72 -12.16 18.44 -7.15
C ALA A 72 -11.57 17.07 -7.56
N ASN A 73 -12.37 16.28 -8.28
CA ASN A 73 -11.85 15.09 -8.95
C ASN A 73 -10.89 15.52 -10.07
N VAL A 74 -9.75 14.85 -10.16
CA VAL A 74 -8.71 15.10 -11.16
C VAL A 74 -8.68 13.94 -12.15
N ASP A 75 -8.96 14.22 -13.42
CA ASP A 75 -8.86 13.24 -14.50
C ASP A 75 -7.54 13.44 -15.27
N CYS A 76 -6.74 12.38 -15.36
CA CYS A 76 -5.46 12.34 -16.07
C CYS A 76 -5.64 11.93 -17.54
N GLY A 77 -6.84 11.51 -17.96
CA GLY A 77 -7.18 11.26 -19.36
C GLY A 77 -6.40 10.13 -20.04
N GLY A 78 -5.90 9.15 -19.28
CA GLY A 78 -5.03 8.08 -19.80
C GLY A 78 -3.60 8.55 -20.12
N SER A 79 -3.19 9.71 -19.62
CA SER A 79 -1.88 10.27 -19.92
C SER A 79 -0.77 9.55 -19.15
N ALA A 80 0.35 9.34 -19.84
CA ALA A 80 1.59 8.93 -19.19
C ALA A 80 2.03 10.01 -18.19
N MET A 81 2.29 9.60 -16.96
CA MET A 81 2.61 10.47 -15.85
C MET A 81 3.88 10.01 -15.13
N ARG A 82 4.74 10.97 -14.77
CA ARG A 82 5.88 10.71 -13.89
C ARG A 82 5.41 10.59 -12.44
N PRO A 83 6.04 9.73 -11.62
CA PRO A 83 5.77 9.67 -10.20
C PRO A 83 6.03 11.01 -9.50
N VAL A 84 5.22 11.34 -8.49
CA VAL A 84 5.56 12.38 -7.52
C VAL A 84 6.78 11.92 -6.71
N GLY A 85 7.74 12.82 -6.50
CA GLY A 85 8.96 12.52 -5.76
C GLY A 85 9.98 11.70 -6.56
N ASP A 86 10.09 11.97 -7.86
CA ASP A 86 10.99 11.25 -8.77
C ASP A 86 12.48 11.41 -8.40
N GLU A 87 12.87 12.61 -7.92
CA GLU A 87 14.24 12.92 -7.50
C GLU A 87 14.45 12.83 -5.98
N GLN A 88 13.40 13.05 -5.19
CA GLN A 88 13.43 13.06 -3.72
C GLN A 88 12.13 12.50 -3.15
N PRO A 89 12.16 11.81 -1.99
CA PRO A 89 10.93 11.36 -1.34
C PRO A 89 9.95 12.50 -1.10
N PHE A 90 8.66 12.27 -1.34
CA PHE A 90 7.61 13.20 -0.95
C PHE A 90 7.57 13.30 0.58
N GLN A 91 7.62 14.52 1.13
CA GLN A 91 7.62 14.74 2.58
C GLN A 91 6.35 15.44 3.10
N GLY A 92 5.55 16.05 2.23
CA GLY A 92 4.40 16.85 2.61
C GLY A 92 3.18 16.09 3.11
N ILE A 93 2.10 16.86 3.27
CA ILE A 93 0.78 16.36 3.66
C ILE A 93 -0.18 16.54 2.50
N LEU A 94 -0.63 15.43 1.91
CA LEU A 94 -1.67 15.43 0.89
C LEU A 94 -2.99 14.93 1.49
N ASN A 95 -4.01 15.77 1.46
CA ASN A 95 -5.38 15.38 1.78
C ASN A 95 -6.19 15.28 0.49
N GLY A 96 -6.62 14.06 0.14
CA GLY A 96 -7.47 13.83 -1.03
C GLY A 96 -8.90 14.36 -0.86
N GLY A 97 -9.33 14.71 0.35
CA GLY A 97 -10.66 15.27 0.57
C GLY A 97 -11.81 14.37 0.09
N ASP A 98 -11.56 13.05 -0.02
CA ASP A 98 -12.45 12.05 -0.65
C ASP A 98 -12.67 12.21 -2.16
N TYR A 99 -11.99 13.15 -2.82
CA TYR A 99 -11.92 13.26 -4.27
C TYR A 99 -11.01 12.19 -4.88
N SER A 100 -11.22 11.95 -6.17
CA SER A 100 -10.46 10.97 -6.95
C SER A 100 -9.40 11.60 -7.84
N LEU A 101 -8.28 10.90 -8.00
CA LEU A 101 -7.39 11.04 -9.15
C LEU A 101 -7.61 9.82 -10.07
N SER A 102 -7.92 10.03 -11.33
CA SER A 102 -8.30 8.95 -12.26
C SER A 102 -7.49 8.89 -13.55
N GLY A 103 -7.39 7.70 -14.14
CA GLY A 103 -6.87 7.54 -15.51
C GLY A 103 -5.38 7.82 -15.65
N ALA A 104 -4.58 7.62 -14.59
CA ALA A 104 -3.14 7.82 -14.63
C ALA A 104 -2.43 6.56 -15.15
N GLU A 105 -1.52 6.73 -16.12
CA GLU A 105 -0.62 5.67 -16.57
C GLU A 105 0.81 5.96 -16.12
N ILE A 106 1.40 5.05 -15.36
CA ILE A 106 2.74 5.23 -14.77
C ILE A 106 3.62 4.05 -15.16
N VAL A 107 4.72 4.34 -15.83
CA VAL A 107 5.68 3.33 -16.29
C VAL A 107 7.04 3.63 -15.68
N GLY A 108 7.54 2.69 -14.87
CA GLY A 108 8.86 2.78 -14.25
C GLY A 108 9.98 2.46 -15.23
N ASP A 109 11.17 2.99 -14.96
CA ASP A 109 12.40 2.83 -15.74
C ASP A 109 13.12 1.48 -15.51
N ASN A 110 12.43 0.50 -14.91
CA ASN A 110 12.91 -0.83 -14.49
C ASN A 110 13.91 -0.89 -13.33
N ASP A 111 14.63 0.17 -13.00
CA ASP A 111 15.64 0.13 -11.93
C ASP A 111 15.21 0.91 -10.67
N SER A 112 14.00 1.44 -10.69
CA SER A 112 13.45 2.26 -9.62
C SER A 112 12.11 1.75 -9.06
N PRO A 113 11.81 2.07 -7.78
CA PRO A 113 10.44 2.01 -7.26
C PRO A 113 9.47 2.78 -8.14
N VAL A 114 8.24 2.31 -8.26
CA VAL A 114 7.23 3.00 -9.05
C VAL A 114 5.85 2.94 -8.40
N GLY A 115 5.15 4.07 -8.50
CA GLY A 115 3.75 4.28 -8.16
C GLY A 115 3.39 5.73 -8.44
N LEU A 116 2.17 6.15 -8.08
CA LEU A 116 1.80 7.57 -8.14
C LEU A 116 2.79 8.45 -7.37
N PHE A 117 3.30 7.93 -6.27
CA PHE A 117 4.47 8.41 -5.54
C PHE A 117 5.61 7.41 -5.71
N ARG A 118 6.80 7.89 -6.05
CA ARG A 118 7.98 7.02 -6.08
C ARG A 118 8.32 6.54 -4.67
N ILE A 119 8.51 7.50 -3.76
CA ILE A 119 8.74 7.26 -2.33
C ILE A 119 7.90 8.24 -1.52
N VAL A 120 7.12 7.71 -0.57
CA VAL A 120 6.47 8.50 0.48
C VAL A 120 7.40 8.49 1.69
N GLY A 121 8.04 9.62 1.96
CA GLY A 121 9.06 9.77 3.00
C GLY A 121 8.49 9.69 4.42
N ALA A 122 9.37 9.47 5.40
CA ALA A 122 8.97 9.24 6.79
C ALA A 122 8.19 10.39 7.45
N GLY A 123 8.33 11.62 6.96
CA GLY A 123 7.58 12.78 7.43
C GLY A 123 6.20 12.95 6.78
N ALA A 124 5.94 12.23 5.69
CA ALA A 124 4.76 12.44 4.86
C ALA A 124 3.49 11.79 5.41
N LEU A 125 2.37 12.46 5.10
CA LEU A 125 1.03 11.93 5.33
C LEU A 125 0.19 12.11 4.06
N ILE A 126 -0.21 10.99 3.46
CA ILE A 126 -1.23 10.98 2.41
C ILE A 126 -2.50 10.40 3.02
N LYS A 127 -3.60 11.14 2.93
CA LYS A 127 -4.88 10.71 3.52
C LYS A 127 -6.09 10.98 2.65
N ASN A 128 -7.11 10.14 2.79
CA ASN A 128 -8.43 10.31 2.16
C ASN A 128 -8.34 10.48 0.63
N LEU A 129 -7.40 9.79 0.00
CA LEU A 129 -7.15 9.87 -1.44
C LEU A 129 -7.71 8.63 -2.13
N ARG A 130 -8.48 8.84 -3.20
CA ARG A 130 -8.96 7.78 -4.07
C ARG A 130 -8.18 7.85 -5.38
N VAL A 131 -7.55 6.76 -5.77
CA VAL A 131 -6.89 6.61 -7.06
C VAL A 131 -7.63 5.52 -7.83
N THR A 132 -8.21 5.87 -8.97
CA THR A 132 -9.09 4.96 -9.72
C THR A 132 -8.65 4.87 -11.18
N ASP A 133 -8.87 3.74 -11.83
CA ASP A 133 -8.46 3.54 -13.24
C ASP A 133 -6.98 3.86 -13.45
N VAL A 134 -6.13 3.45 -12.49
CA VAL A 134 -4.68 3.63 -12.58
C VAL A 134 -4.04 2.41 -13.22
N THR A 135 -3.08 2.63 -14.10
CA THR A 135 -2.21 1.57 -14.62
C THR A 135 -0.78 1.85 -14.19
N VAL A 136 -0.18 0.95 -13.41
CA VAL A 136 1.22 1.06 -12.99
C VAL A 136 2.01 -0.15 -13.47
N ARG A 137 3.12 0.10 -14.18
CA ARG A 137 4.02 -0.93 -14.71
C ARG A 137 5.43 -0.68 -14.20
N GLY A 138 6.10 -1.70 -13.68
CA GLY A 138 7.51 -1.57 -13.30
C GLY A 138 8.15 -2.87 -12.87
N LYS A 139 9.41 -2.80 -12.43
CA LYS A 139 10.20 -3.98 -12.03
C LYS A 139 10.53 -3.97 -10.54
N ILE A 140 10.98 -2.84 -9.99
CA ILE A 140 11.34 -2.72 -8.58
C ILE A 140 10.20 -2.03 -7.84
N ASN A 141 9.80 -2.59 -6.69
CA ASN A 141 8.82 -2.02 -5.75
C ASN A 141 7.67 -1.29 -6.45
N VAL A 142 6.76 -2.05 -7.03
CA VAL A 142 5.63 -1.55 -7.83
C VAL A 142 4.40 -1.44 -6.94
N GLY A 143 3.84 -0.25 -6.80
CA GLY A 143 2.60 -0.01 -6.08
C GLY A 143 1.67 0.94 -6.83
N GLY A 144 0.37 0.76 -6.75
CA GLY A 144 -0.58 1.66 -7.40
C GLY A 144 -0.52 3.10 -6.84
N LEU A 145 -0.32 3.24 -5.52
CA LEU A 145 -0.16 4.54 -4.87
C LEU A 145 1.31 4.87 -4.63
N ALA A 146 2.11 3.95 -4.09
CA ALA A 146 3.52 4.22 -3.79
C ALA A 146 4.45 3.06 -4.15
N GLY A 147 5.62 3.36 -4.71
CA GLY A 147 6.66 2.35 -4.85
C GLY A 147 7.18 1.92 -3.48
N ILE A 148 7.66 2.89 -2.69
CA ILE A 148 8.06 2.70 -1.29
C ILE A 148 7.24 3.62 -0.38
N ASN A 149 6.78 3.09 0.74
CA ASN A 149 6.19 3.88 1.82
C ASN A 149 7.03 3.80 3.10
N GLN A 150 7.54 4.94 3.55
CA GLN A 150 8.18 5.13 4.87
C GLN A 150 7.33 6.04 5.77
N GLY A 151 6.38 6.78 5.20
CA GLY A 151 5.46 7.66 5.90
C GLY A 151 4.15 6.99 6.29
N THR A 152 3.09 7.80 6.37
CA THR A 152 1.73 7.34 6.70
C THR A 152 0.79 7.48 5.51
N LEU A 153 0.18 6.36 5.11
CA LEU A 153 -0.96 6.32 4.19
C LEU A 153 -2.21 5.98 5.01
N ARG A 154 -3.20 6.86 4.96
CA ARG A 154 -4.41 6.72 5.79
C ARG A 154 -5.70 6.89 4.99
N ASN A 155 -6.60 5.92 5.03
CA ASN A 155 -7.87 5.97 4.30
C ASN A 155 -7.66 6.19 2.79
N CYS A 156 -6.62 5.57 2.23
CA CYS A 156 -6.34 5.65 0.80
C CYS A 156 -6.93 4.44 0.09
N ARG A 157 -7.53 4.65 -1.08
CA ARG A 157 -8.06 3.59 -1.93
C ARG A 157 -7.38 3.62 -3.29
N VAL A 158 -6.95 2.45 -3.76
CA VAL A 158 -6.48 2.26 -5.14
C VAL A 158 -7.36 1.25 -5.84
N GLN A 159 -7.82 1.61 -7.04
CA GLN A 159 -8.49 0.73 -7.98
C GLN A 159 -7.79 0.82 -9.33
N GLY A 160 -7.31 -0.30 -9.86
CA GLY A 160 -6.63 -0.30 -11.16
C GLY A 160 -5.88 -1.58 -11.47
N ALA A 161 -4.96 -1.48 -12.44
CA ALA A 161 -4.06 -2.55 -12.84
C ALA A 161 -2.63 -2.25 -12.38
N VAL A 162 -2.04 -3.16 -11.61
CA VAL A 162 -0.63 -3.09 -11.23
C VAL A 162 0.11 -4.29 -11.79
N GLU A 163 1.15 -4.02 -12.57
CA GLU A 163 1.87 -5.04 -13.33
C GLU A 163 3.37 -5.02 -13.01
N GLY A 164 3.84 -6.14 -12.47
CA GLY A 164 5.26 -6.39 -12.27
C GLY A 164 5.93 -6.90 -13.53
N SER A 165 7.20 -6.58 -13.71
CA SER A 165 8.03 -7.06 -14.82
C SER A 165 8.85 -8.28 -14.42
N MET A 166 9.42 -8.96 -15.43
CA MET A 166 10.25 -10.15 -15.21
C MET A 166 11.41 -9.86 -14.25
N TYR A 167 11.65 -10.77 -13.31
CA TYR A 167 12.61 -10.59 -12.20
C TYR A 167 12.28 -9.42 -11.25
N GLY A 168 11.03 -8.96 -11.22
CA GLY A 168 10.60 -7.90 -10.33
C GLY A 168 10.64 -8.29 -8.86
N SER A 169 10.94 -7.32 -7.98
CA SER A 169 11.15 -7.58 -6.56
C SER A 169 9.83 -7.72 -5.78
N HIS A 170 9.06 -6.64 -5.71
CA HIS A 170 7.88 -6.51 -4.85
C HIS A 170 6.76 -5.82 -5.62
N VAL A 171 5.57 -6.42 -5.65
CA VAL A 171 4.39 -5.86 -6.31
C VAL A 171 3.24 -5.84 -5.32
N GLY A 172 2.70 -4.64 -5.08
CA GLY A 172 1.54 -4.43 -4.22
C GLY A 172 0.46 -3.62 -4.93
N GLY A 173 -0.81 -3.85 -4.61
CA GLY A 173 -1.89 -3.08 -5.23
C GLY A 173 -1.87 -1.62 -4.76
N LEU A 174 -1.52 -1.39 -3.50
CA LEU A 174 -1.36 -0.05 -2.93
C LEU A 174 0.12 0.35 -2.90
N VAL A 175 0.98 -0.48 -2.29
CA VAL A 175 2.40 -0.15 -2.07
C VAL A 175 3.32 -1.32 -2.46
N GLY A 176 4.38 -1.06 -3.22
CA GLY A 176 5.39 -2.09 -3.51
C GLY A 176 6.08 -2.59 -2.25
N TYR A 177 6.71 -1.67 -1.50
CA TYR A 177 7.37 -1.95 -0.23
C TYR A 177 6.93 -0.96 0.87
N ASN A 178 6.27 -1.45 1.92
CA ASN A 178 6.03 -0.69 3.14
C ASN A 178 7.24 -0.82 4.10
N ASP A 179 8.15 0.14 4.04
CA ASP A 179 9.45 0.18 4.70
C ASP A 179 9.37 0.95 6.03
N GLY A 180 8.96 0.26 7.10
CA GLY A 180 8.73 0.88 8.41
C GLY A 180 7.55 1.86 8.47
N GLY A 181 6.89 2.14 7.34
CA GLY A 181 5.73 3.04 7.24
C GLY A 181 4.43 2.44 7.80
N VAL A 182 3.37 3.26 7.77
CA VAL A 182 2.03 2.91 8.26
C VAL A 182 1.02 2.93 7.13
N LEU A 183 0.30 1.82 6.96
CA LEU A 183 -0.93 1.72 6.18
C LEU A 183 -2.10 1.56 7.16
N ALA A 184 -3.01 2.53 7.20
CA ALA A 184 -4.14 2.55 8.13
C ALA A 184 -5.46 2.83 7.40
N GLY A 185 -6.44 1.92 7.46
CA GLY A 185 -7.71 2.14 6.77
C GLY A 185 -7.61 2.10 5.24
N CYS A 186 -6.55 1.48 4.69
CA CYS A 186 -6.28 1.52 3.26
C CYS A 186 -6.87 0.31 2.51
N HIS A 187 -7.24 0.54 1.26
CA HIS A 187 -7.95 -0.44 0.44
C HIS A 187 -7.34 -0.55 -0.96
N SER A 188 -7.20 -1.78 -1.45
CA SER A 188 -6.86 -2.05 -2.85
C SER A 188 -7.89 -2.93 -3.53
N GLU A 189 -8.21 -2.60 -4.77
CA GLU A 189 -9.17 -3.30 -5.63
C GLU A 189 -8.62 -3.39 -7.06
N GLY A 190 -9.06 -4.42 -7.78
CA GLY A 190 -8.71 -4.62 -9.19
C GLY A 190 -7.84 -5.85 -9.43
N THR A 191 -6.95 -5.75 -10.41
CA THR A 191 -6.16 -6.90 -10.87
C THR A 191 -4.68 -6.63 -10.70
N LEU A 192 -3.98 -7.61 -10.12
CA LEU A 192 -2.53 -7.58 -9.97
C LEU A 192 -1.95 -8.70 -10.82
N THR A 193 -1.13 -8.33 -11.79
CA THR A 193 -0.45 -9.31 -12.65
C THR A 193 1.03 -9.29 -12.31
N GLY A 194 1.53 -10.37 -11.71
CA GLY A 194 2.95 -10.62 -11.64
C GLY A 194 3.50 -11.01 -12.99
N ALA A 195 4.82 -10.96 -13.17
CA ALA A 195 5.51 -11.59 -14.29
C ALA A 195 6.32 -12.81 -13.83
N ALA A 196 6.89 -13.55 -14.78
CA ALA A 196 7.80 -14.64 -14.49
C ALA A 196 8.95 -14.17 -13.57
N TYR A 197 9.26 -14.98 -12.55
CA TYR A 197 10.29 -14.69 -11.55
C TYR A 197 10.06 -13.44 -10.70
N CYS A 198 8.84 -12.88 -10.71
CA CYS A 198 8.47 -11.88 -9.73
C CYS A 198 8.43 -12.51 -8.33
N GLN A 199 9.07 -11.88 -7.35
CA GLN A 199 9.39 -12.58 -6.10
C GLN A 199 8.36 -12.45 -5.00
N LYS A 200 7.64 -11.33 -4.88
CA LYS A 200 6.75 -11.09 -3.74
C LYS A 200 5.55 -10.26 -4.19
N ILE A 201 4.36 -10.85 -4.12
CA ILE A 201 3.15 -10.20 -4.62
C ILE A 201 2.08 -10.20 -3.53
N GLY A 202 1.55 -9.02 -3.21
CA GLY A 202 0.45 -8.88 -2.28
C GLY A 202 -0.66 -7.98 -2.82
N GLY A 203 -1.92 -8.33 -2.58
CA GLY A 203 -3.04 -7.49 -3.02
C GLY A 203 -2.96 -6.04 -2.52
N LEU A 204 -2.45 -5.81 -1.31
CA LEU A 204 -2.19 -4.48 -0.75
C LEU A 204 -0.71 -4.10 -0.83
N ALA A 205 0.18 -4.96 -0.30
CA ALA A 205 1.62 -4.69 -0.23
C ALA A 205 2.47 -5.87 -0.70
N GLY A 206 3.47 -5.63 -1.56
CA GLY A 206 4.39 -6.70 -1.98
C GLY A 206 5.25 -7.21 -0.83
N TYR A 207 5.85 -6.27 -0.09
CA TYR A 207 6.64 -6.54 1.11
C TYR A 207 6.27 -5.55 2.22
N ASN A 208 6.21 -6.03 3.47
CA ASN A 208 5.91 -5.22 4.64
C ASN A 208 6.94 -5.44 5.76
N SER A 209 7.60 -4.37 6.18
CA SER A 209 8.37 -4.28 7.44
C SER A 209 7.77 -3.25 8.42
N GLY A 210 6.70 -2.58 8.02
CA GLY A 210 5.98 -1.60 8.83
C GLY A 210 4.66 -2.12 9.43
N THR A 211 3.73 -1.20 9.66
CA THR A 211 2.40 -1.50 10.23
C THR A 211 1.32 -1.44 9.16
N ILE A 212 0.48 -2.47 9.11
CA ILE A 212 -0.75 -2.53 8.32
C ILE A 212 -1.90 -2.77 9.29
N THR A 213 -2.83 -1.82 9.38
CA THR A 213 -3.97 -1.90 10.30
C THR A 213 -5.27 -1.46 9.64
N GLU A 214 -6.35 -2.21 9.88
CA GLU A 214 -7.68 -1.83 9.36
C GLU A 214 -7.71 -1.74 7.82
N CYS A 215 -6.93 -2.58 7.14
CA CYS A 215 -6.81 -2.55 5.68
C CYS A 215 -7.52 -3.72 5.03
N SER A 216 -7.87 -3.56 3.75
CA SER A 216 -8.35 -4.67 2.94
C SER A 216 -7.79 -4.71 1.52
N ALA A 217 -7.77 -5.91 0.96
CA ALA A 217 -7.53 -6.14 -0.45
C ALA A 217 -8.64 -7.03 -1.03
N GLN A 218 -9.23 -6.57 -2.13
CA GLN A 218 -10.14 -7.36 -2.96
C GLN A 218 -9.55 -7.41 -4.36
N VAL A 219 -8.61 -8.34 -4.55
CA VAL A 219 -7.74 -8.35 -5.73
C VAL A 219 -7.65 -9.77 -6.29
N ASP A 220 -7.69 -9.86 -7.62
CA ASP A 220 -7.26 -11.07 -8.33
C ASP A 220 -5.76 -10.96 -8.63
N VAL A 221 -4.97 -11.77 -7.92
CA VAL A 221 -3.52 -11.83 -8.06
C VAL A 221 -3.15 -12.99 -8.97
N ILE A 222 -2.59 -12.66 -10.13
CA ILE A 222 -2.19 -13.60 -11.16
C ILE A 222 -0.66 -13.75 -11.10
N GLY A 223 -0.19 -14.83 -10.48
CA GLY A 223 1.21 -15.22 -10.45
C GLY A 223 1.54 -16.33 -11.45
N PHE A 224 2.82 -16.46 -11.79
CA PHE A 224 3.36 -17.52 -12.63
C PHE A 224 3.93 -18.67 -11.79
N VAL A 225 4.27 -19.77 -12.45
CA VAL A 225 4.89 -20.97 -11.84
C VAL A 225 6.19 -20.65 -11.07
N SER A 226 6.92 -19.63 -11.51
CA SER A 226 8.16 -19.16 -10.88
C SER A 226 7.96 -18.02 -9.88
N THR A 227 6.72 -17.59 -9.66
CA THR A 227 6.38 -16.58 -8.65
C THR A 227 6.43 -17.25 -7.28
N VAL A 228 7.07 -16.58 -6.33
CA VAL A 228 7.15 -16.99 -4.93
C VAL A 228 6.43 -15.97 -4.05
N ASP A 229 6.08 -16.36 -2.83
CA ASP A 229 5.54 -15.49 -1.77
C ASP A 229 4.38 -14.60 -2.22
N VAL A 230 3.24 -15.25 -2.50
CA VAL A 230 2.01 -14.58 -2.97
C VAL A 230 0.97 -14.57 -1.86
N GLY A 231 0.50 -13.37 -1.48
CA GLY A 231 -0.56 -13.19 -0.49
C GLY A 231 -1.74 -12.38 -1.03
N GLY A 232 -2.95 -12.68 -0.57
CA GLY A 232 -4.11 -11.86 -0.91
C GLY A 232 -4.03 -10.43 -0.37
N LEU A 233 -3.36 -10.21 0.78
CA LEU A 233 -3.07 -8.88 1.33
C LEU A 233 -1.59 -8.52 1.17
N VAL A 234 -0.69 -9.41 1.61
CA VAL A 234 0.76 -9.13 1.66
C VAL A 234 1.56 -10.30 1.11
N GLY A 235 2.51 -10.04 0.21
CA GLY A 235 3.41 -11.10 -0.28
C GLY A 235 4.29 -11.64 0.85
N VAL A 236 5.13 -10.77 1.41
CA VAL A 236 5.97 -11.07 2.58
C VAL A 236 5.77 -10.07 3.71
N ASN A 237 5.54 -10.58 4.91
CA ASN A 237 5.60 -9.81 6.15
C ASN A 237 6.90 -10.15 6.90
N ASP A 238 7.81 -9.19 7.03
CA ASP A 238 9.13 -9.39 7.65
C ASP A 238 9.42 -8.31 8.69
N GLY A 239 9.35 -8.65 9.97
CA GLY A 239 9.45 -7.68 11.07
C GLY A 239 8.20 -6.80 11.26
N GLY A 240 7.26 -6.83 10.31
CA GLY A 240 6.06 -6.00 10.30
C GLY A 240 4.87 -6.56 11.10
N ALA A 241 3.90 -5.68 11.34
CA ALA A 241 2.65 -6.02 12.02
C ALA A 241 1.44 -5.85 11.09
N ILE A 242 0.63 -6.90 10.97
CA ILE A 242 -0.63 -6.90 10.25
C ILE A 242 -1.75 -7.14 11.25
N LYS A 243 -2.64 -6.16 11.42
CA LYS A 243 -3.69 -6.18 12.44
C LYS A 243 -5.02 -5.82 11.84
N PHE A 244 -6.08 -6.51 12.23
CA PHE A 244 -7.45 -6.08 11.91
C PHE A 244 -7.65 -5.89 10.41
N SER A 245 -7.10 -6.80 9.59
CA SER A 245 -7.09 -6.65 8.14
C SER A 245 -7.62 -7.89 7.45
N CYS A 246 -8.11 -7.73 6.23
CA CYS A 246 -8.72 -8.83 5.49
C CYS A 246 -8.37 -8.87 4.01
N ALA A 247 -8.46 -10.06 3.42
CA ALA A 247 -8.31 -10.25 1.99
C ALA A 247 -9.41 -11.12 1.40
N SER A 248 -9.77 -10.79 0.16
CA SER A 248 -10.69 -11.54 -0.68
C SER A 248 -10.24 -11.48 -2.15
N GLY A 249 -10.92 -12.22 -3.02
CA GLY A 249 -10.52 -12.41 -4.41
C GLY A 249 -9.85 -13.76 -4.63
N SER A 250 -8.89 -13.82 -5.55
CA SER A 250 -8.17 -15.05 -5.88
C SER A 250 -6.67 -14.82 -5.97
N VAL A 251 -5.87 -15.82 -5.60
CA VAL A 251 -4.42 -15.80 -5.76
C VAL A 251 -3.96 -17.07 -6.47
N THR A 252 -3.14 -16.90 -7.51
CA THR A 252 -2.41 -17.99 -8.20
C THR A 252 -0.91 -17.73 -8.17
N GLY A 253 -0.10 -18.79 -8.17
CA GLY A 253 1.35 -18.66 -8.08
C GLY A 253 2.08 -19.99 -7.87
N GLY A 254 3.41 -19.94 -7.79
CA GLY A 254 4.26 -21.12 -7.64
C GLY A 254 4.36 -21.61 -6.20
N TRP A 255 4.99 -20.82 -5.33
CA TRP A 255 5.44 -21.22 -3.99
C TRP A 255 5.03 -20.21 -2.92
N GLY A 256 4.80 -20.67 -1.69
CA GLY A 256 4.61 -19.78 -0.53
C GLY A 256 3.35 -18.93 -0.67
N MET A 257 2.19 -19.57 -0.73
CA MET A 257 0.93 -18.91 -1.04
C MET A 257 -0.01 -18.85 0.15
N GLY A 258 -0.50 -17.66 0.48
CA GLY A 258 -1.50 -17.47 1.52
C GLY A 258 -2.70 -16.67 1.04
N GLY A 259 -3.90 -17.02 1.53
CA GLY A 259 -5.07 -16.19 1.26
C GLY A 259 -4.95 -14.76 1.83
N LEU A 260 -4.16 -14.56 2.90
CA LEU A 260 -3.80 -13.25 3.44
C LEU A 260 -2.32 -12.92 3.19
N VAL A 261 -1.41 -13.80 3.64
CA VAL A 261 0.05 -13.54 3.59
C VAL A 261 0.78 -14.71 2.96
N GLY A 262 1.63 -14.48 1.96
CA GLY A 262 2.46 -15.52 1.38
C GLY A 262 3.42 -16.13 2.41
N THR A 263 4.38 -15.32 2.86
CA THR A 263 5.36 -15.71 3.88
C THR A 263 5.42 -14.70 5.03
N GLN A 264 5.45 -15.20 6.25
CA GLN A 264 5.68 -14.43 7.47
C GLN A 264 7.02 -14.80 8.14
N THR A 265 7.84 -13.79 8.40
CA THR A 265 9.12 -13.87 9.13
C THR A 265 9.18 -12.75 10.18
N LEU A 266 9.53 -13.07 11.44
CA LEU A 266 9.77 -12.06 12.50
C LEU A 266 8.63 -11.06 12.77
N GLY A 267 7.39 -11.37 12.37
CA GLY A 267 6.26 -10.43 12.36
C GLY A 267 5.09 -10.88 13.24
N THR A 268 3.96 -10.18 13.13
CA THR A 268 2.70 -10.60 13.79
C THR A 268 1.50 -10.39 12.90
N ILE A 269 0.67 -11.41 12.78
CA ILE A 269 -0.68 -11.35 12.22
C ILE A 269 -1.70 -11.48 13.36
N LEU A 270 -2.52 -10.46 13.57
CA LEU A 270 -3.46 -10.39 14.68
C LEU A 270 -4.86 -10.03 14.19
N ALA A 271 -5.84 -10.87 14.54
CA ALA A 271 -7.24 -10.62 14.23
C ALA A 271 -7.45 -10.25 12.76
N CYS A 272 -7.04 -11.15 11.87
CA CYS A 272 -7.14 -10.97 10.43
C CYS A 272 -7.92 -12.14 9.81
N TYR A 273 -8.43 -11.95 8.60
CA TYR A 273 -9.05 -13.07 7.89
C TYR A 273 -8.86 -13.05 6.38
N ALA A 274 -9.00 -14.22 5.77
CA ALA A 274 -9.00 -14.36 4.32
C ALA A 274 -10.17 -15.21 3.83
N THR A 275 -10.91 -14.67 2.86
CA THR A 275 -11.87 -15.44 2.06
C THR A 275 -11.33 -15.75 0.66
N THR A 276 -10.09 -15.37 0.40
CA THR A 276 -9.37 -15.52 -0.86
C THR A 276 -9.24 -16.98 -1.29
N SER A 277 -9.54 -17.30 -2.55
CA SER A 277 -9.21 -18.61 -3.11
C SER A 277 -7.72 -18.70 -3.41
N ALA A 278 -6.99 -19.58 -2.72
CA ALA A 278 -5.55 -19.78 -2.88
C ALA A 278 -5.25 -21.04 -3.71
N LYS A 279 -4.68 -20.86 -4.90
CA LYS A 279 -4.37 -21.93 -5.85
C LYS A 279 -2.87 -21.93 -6.20
N GLY A 280 -2.10 -22.66 -5.41
CA GLY A 280 -0.66 -22.84 -5.65
C GLY A 280 -0.35 -23.99 -6.59
N MET A 281 0.68 -23.79 -7.42
CA MET A 281 1.18 -24.82 -8.33
C MET A 281 2.14 -25.80 -7.63
N PHE A 282 2.71 -25.44 -6.47
CA PHE A 282 3.62 -26.28 -5.69
C PHE A 282 3.32 -26.29 -4.19
N ASN A 283 4.24 -25.78 -3.38
CA ASN A 283 4.32 -26.05 -1.94
C ASN A 283 3.93 -24.83 -1.10
N ASN A 284 3.58 -25.10 0.16
CA ASN A 284 3.32 -24.11 1.20
C ASN A 284 2.12 -23.23 0.85
N VAL A 285 0.96 -23.86 0.69
CA VAL A 285 -0.29 -23.18 0.37
C VAL A 285 -1.21 -23.21 1.58
N GLY A 286 -1.53 -22.03 2.14
CA GLY A 286 -2.43 -21.88 3.27
C GLY A 286 -3.63 -20.98 2.95
N GLY A 287 -4.78 -21.27 3.55
CA GLY A 287 -5.95 -20.39 3.38
C GLY A 287 -5.77 -19.00 4.02
N LEU A 288 -4.89 -18.86 5.01
CA LEU A 288 -4.48 -17.56 5.58
C LEU A 288 -3.01 -17.27 5.29
N VAL A 289 -2.09 -18.19 5.66
CA VAL A 289 -0.64 -17.98 5.53
C VAL A 289 0.02 -19.16 4.83
N GLY A 290 0.82 -18.92 3.80
CA GLY A 290 1.57 -19.98 3.12
C GLY A 290 2.65 -20.58 4.01
N LEU A 291 3.64 -19.77 4.38
CA LEU A 291 4.72 -20.14 5.28
C LEU A 291 4.72 -19.22 6.52
N ASN A 292 4.64 -19.82 7.71
CA ASN A 292 4.67 -19.10 8.97
C ASN A 292 5.94 -19.42 9.78
N ARG A 293 6.58 -18.37 10.31
CA ARG A 293 7.70 -18.46 11.27
C ARG A 293 7.46 -17.71 12.57
N ASP A 294 6.30 -17.08 12.75
CA ASP A 294 6.01 -16.23 13.91
C ASP A 294 4.52 -16.29 14.32
N LYS A 295 4.00 -15.24 14.97
CA LYS A 295 2.67 -15.20 15.60
C LYS A 295 1.55 -15.00 14.58
N ILE A 296 0.56 -15.88 14.69
CA ILE A 296 -0.78 -15.73 14.09
C ILE A 296 -1.79 -15.91 15.23
N ILE A 297 -2.55 -14.86 15.53
CA ILE A 297 -3.44 -14.82 16.69
C ILE A 297 -4.84 -14.37 16.28
N ALA A 298 -5.86 -15.11 16.73
CA ALA A 298 -7.28 -14.76 16.59
C ALA A 298 -7.71 -14.53 15.13
N SER A 299 -7.19 -15.30 14.20
CA SER A 299 -7.39 -15.13 12.75
C SER A 299 -8.08 -16.33 12.10
N TYR A 300 -8.69 -16.15 10.94
CA TYR A 300 -9.35 -17.27 10.26
C TYR A 300 -9.29 -17.22 8.72
N SER A 301 -9.53 -18.38 8.10
CA SER A 301 -9.66 -18.50 6.65
C SER A 301 -10.91 -19.28 6.24
N THR A 302 -11.48 -18.94 5.09
CA THR A 302 -12.62 -19.68 4.50
C THR A 302 -12.47 -19.98 3.02
N GLY A 303 -11.46 -19.42 2.34
CA GLY A 303 -11.32 -19.59 0.90
C GLY A 303 -10.84 -20.99 0.51
N LEU A 304 -11.16 -21.41 -0.72
CA LEU A 304 -10.71 -22.67 -1.32
C LEU A 304 -9.18 -22.72 -1.37
N VAL A 305 -8.58 -23.84 -0.94
CA VAL A 305 -7.14 -24.05 -0.95
C VAL A 305 -6.77 -25.25 -1.83
N ILE A 306 -5.94 -25.00 -2.85
CA ILE A 306 -5.40 -26.01 -3.78
C ILE A 306 -3.88 -25.88 -3.82
N GLY A 307 -3.17 -27.00 -3.65
CA GLY A 307 -1.72 -27.09 -3.75
C GLY A 307 -1.26 -28.55 -3.81
N LEU A 308 0.06 -28.78 -3.91
CA LEU A 308 0.63 -30.12 -4.02
C LEU A 308 1.23 -30.64 -2.71
N HIS A 309 2.07 -29.85 -2.04
CA HIS A 309 2.70 -30.24 -0.77
C HIS A 309 2.58 -29.13 0.29
N HIS A 310 2.51 -29.52 1.57
CA HIS A 310 2.31 -28.58 2.69
C HIS A 310 1.12 -27.63 2.43
N VAL A 311 -0.07 -28.24 2.28
CA VAL A 311 -1.32 -27.55 1.98
C VAL A 311 -2.19 -27.57 3.22
N GLY A 312 -2.59 -26.41 3.72
CA GLY A 312 -3.39 -26.31 4.94
C GLY A 312 -4.57 -25.37 4.82
N GLY A 313 -5.65 -25.70 5.53
CA GLY A 313 -6.84 -24.84 5.57
C GLY A 313 -6.57 -23.43 6.09
N LEU A 314 -5.64 -23.27 7.06
CA LEU A 314 -5.19 -21.99 7.60
C LEU A 314 -3.74 -21.68 7.22
N VAL A 315 -2.80 -22.52 7.68
CA VAL A 315 -1.36 -22.40 7.44
C VAL A 315 -0.87 -23.59 6.61
N GLY A 316 -0.12 -23.32 5.54
CA GLY A 316 0.49 -24.35 4.69
C GLY A 316 1.65 -25.06 5.39
N GLN A 317 2.69 -24.31 5.77
CA GLN A 317 3.82 -24.78 6.55
C GLN A 317 4.09 -23.86 7.75
N ASN A 318 4.29 -24.43 8.93
CA ASN A 318 4.62 -23.69 10.14
C ASN A 318 5.99 -24.12 10.68
N LEU A 319 6.97 -23.21 10.68
CA LEU A 319 8.33 -23.44 11.17
C LEU A 319 8.48 -22.82 12.56
N GLN A 320 7.84 -23.44 13.55
CA GLN A 320 7.89 -23.07 14.97
C GLN A 320 7.18 -21.74 15.35
N GLY A 321 6.40 -21.16 14.44
CA GLY A 321 5.55 -20.01 14.76
C GLY A 321 4.38 -20.35 15.68
N LEU A 322 3.96 -19.39 16.51
CA LEU A 322 2.79 -19.52 17.37
C LEU A 322 1.50 -19.31 16.56
N VAL A 323 0.68 -20.35 16.44
CA VAL A 323 -0.66 -20.24 15.84
C VAL A 323 -1.70 -20.43 16.94
N HIS A 324 -2.34 -19.35 17.36
CA HIS A 324 -3.20 -19.34 18.56
C HIS A 324 -4.57 -18.75 18.29
N PHE A 325 -5.62 -19.39 18.82
CA PHE A 325 -7.02 -18.97 18.63
C PHE A 325 -7.44 -18.80 17.16
N CYS A 326 -6.83 -19.57 16.24
CA CYS A 326 -7.11 -19.46 14.82
C CYS A 326 -7.94 -20.62 14.30
N PHE A 327 -8.75 -20.36 13.27
CA PHE A 327 -9.70 -21.33 12.71
C PHE A 327 -9.70 -21.34 11.18
N TRP A 328 -10.09 -22.44 10.57
CA TRP A 328 -10.47 -22.44 9.15
C TRP A 328 -11.77 -23.18 8.92
N ASP A 329 -12.47 -22.79 7.88
CA ASP A 329 -13.64 -23.50 7.37
C ASP A 329 -13.20 -24.72 6.56
N LYS A 330 -13.35 -25.91 7.15
CA LYS A 330 -12.93 -27.19 6.59
C LYS A 330 -13.59 -27.50 5.24
N GLU A 331 -14.87 -27.15 5.11
CA GLU A 331 -15.68 -27.52 3.95
C GLU A 331 -15.40 -26.58 2.78
N ARG A 332 -15.37 -25.27 3.03
CA ARG A 332 -15.08 -24.29 1.99
C ARG A 332 -13.62 -24.34 1.53
N SER A 333 -12.69 -24.57 2.45
CA SER A 333 -11.27 -24.71 2.08
C SER A 333 -10.99 -26.01 1.32
N GLY A 334 -11.83 -27.02 1.49
CA GLY A 334 -11.59 -28.39 1.01
C GLY A 334 -10.38 -29.04 1.69
N ARG A 335 -10.08 -28.68 2.95
CA ARG A 335 -8.89 -29.13 3.68
C ARG A 335 -9.24 -29.63 5.08
N ASP A 336 -8.88 -30.89 5.33
CA ASP A 336 -9.05 -31.55 6.62
C ASP A 336 -7.97 -31.18 7.64
N GLU A 337 -6.80 -30.74 7.16
CA GLU A 337 -5.61 -30.49 7.97
C GLU A 337 -5.04 -29.10 7.72
N SER A 338 -4.20 -28.66 8.64
CA SER A 338 -3.39 -27.45 8.54
C SER A 338 -2.21 -27.51 9.50
N ALA A 339 -1.12 -26.80 9.19
CA ALA A 339 0.06 -26.71 10.06
C ALA A 339 -0.16 -25.87 11.34
N GLY A 340 -1.38 -25.42 11.60
CA GLY A 340 -1.79 -24.73 12.82
C GLY A 340 -3.26 -24.34 12.80
N GLY A 341 -3.79 -23.96 13.97
CA GLY A 341 -5.21 -23.61 14.15
C GLY A 341 -6.12 -24.82 14.31
N ARG A 342 -7.43 -24.60 14.24
CA ARG A 342 -8.45 -25.64 14.37
C ARG A 342 -9.48 -25.58 13.25
N ALA A 343 -9.78 -26.74 12.65
CA ALA A 343 -10.85 -26.88 11.67
C ALA A 343 -12.23 -26.68 12.33
N LEU A 344 -13.11 -25.94 11.67
CA LEU A 344 -14.53 -25.85 11.98
C LEU A 344 -15.33 -26.13 10.69
N LEU A 345 -16.53 -26.68 10.84
CA LEU A 345 -17.48 -26.79 9.73
C LEU A 345 -18.06 -25.40 9.39
N SER A 346 -18.59 -25.22 8.18
CA SER A 346 -19.16 -23.93 7.76
C SER A 346 -20.22 -23.43 8.73
N GLN A 347 -21.07 -24.34 9.21
CA GLN A 347 -22.12 -24.00 10.17
C GLN A 347 -21.55 -23.56 11.53
N GLN A 348 -20.41 -24.13 11.95
CA GLN A 348 -19.75 -23.77 13.21
C GLN A 348 -19.03 -22.43 13.12
N MET A 349 -18.49 -22.09 11.94
CA MET A 349 -17.88 -20.79 11.67
C MET A 349 -18.87 -19.62 11.82
N SER A 350 -20.18 -19.88 11.71
CA SER A 350 -21.25 -18.90 11.95
C SER A 350 -21.79 -18.90 13.39
N LYS A 351 -21.14 -19.58 14.34
CA LYS A 351 -21.57 -19.65 15.75
C LYS A 351 -20.57 -18.92 16.64
N THR A 352 -21.02 -17.82 17.26
CA THR A 352 -20.13 -16.93 18.03
C THR A 352 -19.47 -17.60 19.23
N LEU A 353 -20.10 -18.63 19.79
CA LEU A 353 -19.58 -19.40 20.92
C LEU A 353 -18.17 -19.95 20.68
N TYR A 354 -17.85 -20.44 19.47
CA TYR A 354 -16.52 -21.00 19.18
C TYR A 354 -15.41 -19.95 19.30
N PHE A 355 -15.72 -18.71 18.93
CA PHE A 355 -14.79 -17.57 18.96
C PHE A 355 -14.72 -16.95 20.36
N LYS A 356 -15.87 -16.76 21.02
CA LYS A 356 -15.94 -16.24 22.41
C LYS A 356 -15.21 -17.15 23.40
N ASN A 357 -15.34 -18.47 23.27
CA ASN A 357 -14.59 -19.42 24.10
C ASN A 357 -13.06 -19.35 23.92
N LYS A 358 -12.58 -18.65 22.89
CA LYS A 358 -11.16 -18.33 22.66
C LYS A 358 -10.81 -16.88 22.96
N GLY A 359 -11.71 -16.11 23.58
CA GLY A 359 -11.49 -14.73 23.97
C GLY A 359 -11.50 -13.74 22.80
N TRP A 360 -12.15 -14.06 21.67
CA TRP A 360 -12.15 -13.15 20.51
C TRP A 360 -12.76 -11.78 20.79
N GLU A 361 -13.55 -11.66 21.86
CA GLU A 361 -14.12 -10.40 22.37
C GLU A 361 -13.09 -9.39 22.88
N THR A 362 -11.83 -9.80 23.11
CA THR A 362 -10.74 -8.88 23.47
C THR A 362 -10.09 -8.22 22.24
N TYR A 363 -10.49 -8.60 21.04
CA TYR A 363 -10.03 -8.06 19.76
C TYR A 363 -11.20 -7.35 19.06
N PRO A 364 -10.96 -6.50 18.03
CA PRO A 364 -12.02 -5.73 17.37
C PRO A 364 -12.82 -6.59 16.38
N TRP A 365 -13.29 -7.76 16.82
CA TRP A 365 -14.23 -8.61 16.10
C TRP A 365 -15.66 -8.21 16.42
N PHE A 366 -16.48 -8.09 15.39
CA PHE A 366 -17.92 -8.06 15.48
C PHE A 366 -18.49 -9.46 15.28
N LEU A 367 -19.17 -9.95 16.30
CA LEU A 367 -19.65 -11.34 16.39
C LEU A 367 -21.17 -11.35 16.49
N VAL A 368 -21.84 -11.92 15.48
CA VAL A 368 -23.29 -12.10 15.42
C VAL A 368 -23.59 -13.56 15.10
N ASP A 369 -24.48 -14.20 15.85
CA ASP A 369 -24.85 -15.60 15.60
C ASP A 369 -25.57 -15.73 14.26
N GLY A 370 -25.11 -16.67 13.42
CA GLY A 370 -25.59 -16.85 12.05
C GLY A 370 -24.73 -16.14 11.00
N GLU A 371 -23.84 -15.24 11.40
CA GLU A 371 -22.90 -14.55 10.51
C GLU A 371 -21.46 -15.01 10.75
N MET A 372 -20.61 -14.86 9.73
CA MET A 372 -19.17 -14.98 9.92
C MET A 372 -18.65 -13.82 10.77
N PRO A 373 -17.62 -14.00 11.62
CA PRO A 373 -16.95 -12.90 12.29
C PRO A 373 -16.50 -11.83 11.28
N ARG A 374 -16.77 -10.56 11.56
CA ARG A 374 -16.29 -9.42 10.75
C ARG A 374 -15.49 -8.46 11.60
N LEU A 375 -14.61 -7.67 11.02
CA LEU A 375 -13.86 -6.66 11.75
C LEU A 375 -14.75 -5.46 12.08
N ALA A 376 -14.50 -4.82 13.21
CA ALA A 376 -15.37 -3.77 13.73
C ALA A 376 -15.47 -2.53 12.80
N TRP A 377 -14.43 -2.26 12.01
CA TRP A 377 -14.39 -1.14 11.06
C TRP A 377 -15.17 -1.43 9.76
N GLU A 378 -15.58 -2.68 9.51
CA GLU A 378 -16.37 -3.08 8.33
C GLU A 378 -17.89 -2.85 8.48
N LYS A 379 -18.31 -2.07 9.47
CA LYS A 379 -19.72 -1.84 9.80
C LYS A 379 -20.37 -0.70 9.05
#